data_AF-A0A3B9RQT6-F1
#
_entry.id   AF-A0A3B9RQT6-F1
#
_cell.length_a   1.000
_cell.length_b   1.000
_cell.length_c   1.000
_cell.angle_alpha   90.00
_cell.angle_beta   90.00
_cell.angle_gamma   90.00
#
_symmetry.space_group_name_H-M   'P 1'
#
loop_
_entity.id
_entity.type
_entity.pdbx_description
1 polymer ?
#
loop_
_entity_poly.entity_id
_entity_poly.type
_entity_poly.pdbx_seq_one_letter_code
_entity_poly.pdbx_strand_id
1 'polypeptide(L)'
;IDGIWYLQNPRNLGKGISSSRKINKAFKEFPQEVSSRLLKANSLLYAPSFAGGDVKRALNMFLGLLNDAEEMLSLWDRSSLYSGIGIACFMLEDYQNAKGYLAAAKAIYPFDAVLDDYMAQVEKAL
;
A
#
# COMPACT_ATOMS: atom_id res chain seq x y z
N ILE A 1 18.53 -12.66 -5.56
CA ILE A 1 17.40 -12.09 -4.80
C ILE A 1 16.29 -11.80 -5.79
N ASP A 2 15.21 -12.59 -5.81
CA ASP A 2 14.05 -12.28 -6.63
C ASP A 2 13.35 -11.05 -6.01
N GLY A 3 13.65 -9.86 -6.54
CA GLY A 3 13.05 -8.61 -6.07
C GLY A 3 11.53 -8.58 -6.22
N ILE A 4 10.91 -7.54 -5.66
CA ILE A 4 9.49 -7.25 -5.85
C ILE A 4 9.30 -6.70 -7.28
N TRP A 5 9.29 -7.60 -8.26
CA TRP A 5 9.36 -7.25 -9.69
C TRP A 5 8.18 -6.44 -10.23
N TYR A 6 7.02 -6.44 -9.55
CA TYR A 6 5.91 -5.56 -9.91
C TYR A 6 6.24 -4.07 -9.69
N LEU A 7 7.23 -3.76 -8.84
CA LEU A 7 7.75 -2.40 -8.63
C LEU A 7 8.88 -2.02 -9.60
N GLN A 8 9.55 -2.99 -10.23
CA GLN A 8 10.74 -2.75 -11.07
C GLN A 8 10.45 -2.76 -12.58
N ASN A 9 9.49 -3.54 -13.07
CA ASN A 9 9.17 -3.52 -14.50
C ASN A 9 7.71 -3.95 -14.78
N PRO A 10 6.77 -2.98 -14.90
CA PRO A 10 5.36 -3.28 -15.18
C PRO A 10 5.13 -3.89 -16.57
N ARG A 11 6.14 -3.94 -17.46
CA ARG A 11 6.01 -4.49 -18.82
C ARG A 11 6.16 -6.01 -18.91
N ASN A 12 6.39 -6.70 -17.79
CA ASN A 12 6.46 -8.16 -17.76
C ASN A 12 5.31 -8.75 -16.93
N LEU A 13 4.16 -8.93 -17.59
CA LEU A 13 2.95 -9.50 -17.00
C LEU A 13 3.21 -10.87 -16.33
N GLY A 14 4.05 -11.72 -16.92
CA GLY A 14 4.40 -13.02 -16.35
C GLY A 14 5.12 -12.92 -15.00
N LYS A 15 6.04 -11.96 -14.86
CA LYS A 15 6.71 -11.69 -13.58
C LYS A 15 5.73 -11.12 -12.54
N GLY A 16 4.83 -10.22 -12.95
CA GLY A 16 3.77 -9.69 -12.09
C GLY A 16 2.87 -10.80 -11.53
N ILE A 17 2.37 -11.70 -12.38
CA ILE A 17 1.55 -12.85 -11.97
C ILE A 17 2.32 -13.76 -11.01
N SER A 18 3.61 -14.02 -11.29
CA SER A 18 4.47 -14.84 -10.40
C SER A 18 4.63 -14.20 -9.02
N SER A 19 4.89 -12.90 -8.96
CA SER A 19 4.97 -12.16 -7.69
C SER A 19 3.66 -12.23 -6.91
N SER A 20 2.51 -12.02 -7.54
CA SER A 20 1.20 -12.13 -6.89
C SER A 20 0.94 -13.52 -6.32
N ARG A 21 1.38 -14.59 -7.00
CA ARG A 21 1.29 -15.97 -6.48
C ARG A 21 2.15 -16.17 -5.23
N LYS A 22 3.40 -15.67 -5.24
CA LYS A 22 4.31 -15.76 -4.08
C LYS A 22 3.75 -14.98 -2.88
N ILE A 23 3.22 -13.78 -3.11
CA ILE A 23 2.59 -12.95 -2.07
C ILE A 23 1.35 -13.64 -1.49
N ASN A 24 0.49 -14.20 -2.34
CA ASN A 24 -0.68 -14.97 -1.88
C ASN A 24 -0.28 -16.19 -1.06
N LYS A 25 0.81 -16.88 -1.43
CA LYS A 25 1.34 -18.01 -0.67
C LYS A 25 1.86 -17.55 0.70
N ALA A 26 2.70 -16.52 0.74
CA ALA A 26 3.21 -15.95 1.99
C ALA A 26 2.09 -15.48 2.92
N PHE A 27 1.06 -14.82 2.38
CA PHE A 27 -0.12 -14.40 3.16
C PHE A 27 -0.91 -15.57 3.75
N LYS A 28 -1.03 -16.68 3.01
CA LYS A 28 -1.68 -17.90 3.52
C LYS A 28 -0.88 -18.59 4.62
N GLU A 29 0.45 -18.61 4.48
CA GLU A 29 1.34 -19.26 5.46
C GLU A 29 1.49 -18.41 6.72
N PHE A 30 1.51 -17.08 6.58
CA PHE A 30 1.77 -16.13 7.66
C PHE A 30 0.72 -15.01 7.69
N PRO A 31 -0.56 -15.30 7.99
CA PRO A 31 -1.64 -14.32 7.87
C PRO A 31 -1.60 -13.22 8.95
N GLN A 32 -0.95 -13.47 10.08
CA GLN A 32 -0.84 -12.54 11.20
C GLN A 32 0.42 -11.67 11.15
N GLU A 33 1.40 -12.03 10.32
CA GLU A 33 2.64 -11.27 10.19
C GLU A 33 2.38 -9.94 9.52
N VAL A 34 2.81 -8.84 10.17
CA VAL A 34 2.66 -7.46 9.69
C VAL A 34 3.17 -7.31 8.26
N SER A 35 4.40 -7.77 7.99
CA SER A 35 5.00 -7.67 6.66
C SER A 35 4.21 -8.44 5.60
N SER A 36 3.64 -9.60 5.97
CA SER A 36 2.82 -10.40 5.06
C SER A 36 1.50 -9.71 4.71
N ARG A 37 0.84 -9.12 5.72
CA ARG A 37 -0.37 -8.29 5.55
C ARG A 37 -0.09 -7.06 4.69
N LEU A 38 1.00 -6.34 4.95
CA LEU A 38 1.43 -5.17 4.16
C LEU A 38 1.75 -5.54 2.72
N LEU A 39 2.52 -6.62 2.48
CA LEU A 39 2.81 -7.07 1.12
C LEU A 39 1.53 -7.43 0.36
N LYS A 40 0.59 -8.11 1.03
CA LYS A 40 -0.67 -8.48 0.42
C LYS A 40 -1.53 -7.26 0.09
N ALA A 41 -1.68 -6.31 1.02
CA ALA A 41 -2.42 -5.08 0.80
C ALA A 41 -1.80 -4.24 -0.34
N ASN A 42 -0.48 -4.07 -0.35
CA ASN A 42 0.24 -3.40 -1.46
C ASN A 42 0.02 -4.08 -2.81
N SER A 43 0.02 -5.43 -2.86
CA SER A 43 -0.27 -6.14 -4.10
C SER A 43 -1.69 -5.87 -4.63
N LEU A 44 -2.67 -5.70 -3.74
CA LEU A 44 -4.05 -5.40 -4.11
C LEU A 44 -4.18 -3.93 -4.55
N LEU A 45 -3.43 -3.03 -3.94
CA LEU A 45 -3.44 -1.60 -4.25
C LEU A 45 -2.86 -1.30 -5.63
N TYR A 46 -1.71 -1.88 -5.96
CA TYR A 46 -0.95 -1.52 -7.16
C TYR A 46 -1.19 -2.44 -8.36
N ALA A 47 -1.75 -3.64 -8.18
CA ALA A 47 -2.07 -4.51 -9.30
C ALA A 47 -3.26 -3.94 -10.09
N PRO A 48 -3.30 -4.13 -11.43
CA PRO A 48 -4.50 -3.83 -12.20
C PRO A 48 -5.64 -4.79 -11.82
N SER A 49 -6.89 -4.33 -11.98
CA SER A 49 -8.09 -5.10 -11.60
C SER A 49 -8.15 -6.50 -12.21
N PHE A 50 -7.81 -6.64 -13.50
CA PHE A 50 -7.79 -7.94 -14.18
C PHE A 50 -6.71 -8.91 -13.64
N ALA A 51 -5.70 -8.41 -12.92
CA ALA A 51 -4.66 -9.22 -12.30
C ALA A 51 -4.88 -9.43 -10.79
N GLY A 52 -6.08 -9.11 -10.29
CA GLY A 52 -6.47 -9.27 -8.89
C GLY A 52 -6.23 -8.03 -8.02
N GLY A 53 -6.02 -6.86 -8.64
CA GLY A 53 -6.07 -5.58 -7.94
C GLY A 53 -7.46 -5.28 -7.39
N ASP A 54 -7.51 -4.77 -6.17
CA ASP A 54 -8.74 -4.43 -5.46
C ASP A 54 -8.43 -3.38 -4.40
N VAL A 55 -8.59 -2.11 -4.76
CA VAL A 55 -8.25 -0.95 -3.91
C VAL A 55 -9.08 -0.94 -2.63
N LYS A 56 -10.37 -1.29 -2.70
CA LYS A 56 -11.26 -1.33 -1.52
C LYS A 56 -10.80 -2.39 -0.54
N ARG A 57 -10.45 -3.58 -1.05
CA ARG A 57 -9.91 -4.64 -0.21
C ARG A 57 -8.53 -4.29 0.34
N ALA A 58 -7.68 -3.61 -0.43
CA ALA A 58 -6.40 -3.11 0.06
C ALA A 58 -6.61 -2.14 1.25
N LEU A 59 -7.49 -1.15 1.10
CA LEU A 59 -7.85 -0.21 2.15
C LEU A 59 -8.34 -0.92 3.42
N ASN A 60 -9.27 -1.88 3.29
CA ASN A 60 -9.77 -2.65 4.43
C ASN A 60 -8.65 -3.44 5.14
N MET A 61 -7.69 -4.00 4.39
CA MET A 61 -6.55 -4.70 4.98
C MET A 61 -5.63 -3.75 5.74
N PHE A 62 -5.36 -2.57 5.19
CA PHE A 62 -4.57 -1.55 5.86
C PHE A 62 -5.25 -1.04 7.13
N LEU A 63 -6.53 -0.66 7.06
CA LEU A 63 -7.28 -0.21 8.24
C LEU A 63 -7.37 -1.29 9.32
N GLY A 64 -7.51 -2.56 8.93
CA GLY A 64 -7.42 -3.68 9.87
C GLY A 64 -6.05 -3.75 10.55
N LEU A 65 -4.96 -3.57 9.80
CA LEU A 65 -3.60 -3.58 10.37
C LEU A 65 -3.36 -2.40 11.31
N LEU A 66 -3.91 -1.23 10.98
CA LEU A 66 -3.88 -0.04 11.83
C LEU A 66 -4.53 -0.34 13.18
N ASN A 67 -5.76 -0.88 13.17
CA ASN A 67 -6.47 -1.19 14.40
C ASN A 67 -5.81 -2.28 15.25
N ASP A 68 -5.19 -3.29 14.61
CA ASP A 68 -4.66 -4.45 15.32
C ASP A 68 -3.26 -4.21 15.93
N ALA A 69 -2.44 -3.36 15.31
CA ALA A 69 -0.99 -3.39 15.56
C ALA A 69 -0.28 -2.04 15.50
N GLU A 70 -0.96 -0.90 15.33
CA GLU A 70 -0.31 0.41 15.09
C GLU A 70 0.84 0.74 16.05
N GLU A 71 0.64 0.52 17.35
CA GLU A 71 1.64 0.82 18.38
C GLU A 71 2.87 -0.10 18.33
N MET A 72 2.72 -1.30 17.77
CA MET A 72 3.78 -2.30 17.63
C MET A 72 4.55 -2.19 16.30
N LEU A 73 4.10 -1.33 15.39
CA LEU A 73 4.76 -1.15 14.09
C LEU A 73 6.08 -0.39 14.23
N SER A 74 7.08 -0.84 13.46
CA SER A 74 8.28 -0.04 13.20
C SER A 74 7.89 1.28 12.51
N LEU A 75 8.73 2.32 12.62
CA LEU A 75 8.48 3.59 11.93
C LEU A 75 8.32 3.42 10.41
N TRP A 76 9.11 2.51 9.81
CA TRP A 76 9.01 2.20 8.38
C TRP A 76 7.68 1.55 8.02
N ASP A 77 7.24 0.56 8.80
CA ASP A 77 5.96 -0.11 8.57
C ASP A 77 4.78 0.82 8.80
N ARG A 78 4.86 1.69 9.81
CA ARG A 78 3.83 2.70 10.10
C ARG A 78 3.72 3.73 8.98
N SER A 79 4.85 4.23 8.47
CA SER A 79 4.85 5.11 7.29
C SER A 79 4.25 4.40 6.08
N SER A 80 4.72 3.17 5.79
CA SER A 80 4.21 2.37 4.66
C SER A 80 2.70 2.13 4.77
N LEU A 81 2.20 1.91 5.99
CA LEU A 81 0.78 1.75 6.27
C LEU A 81 0.01 3.04 5.99
N TYR A 82 0.43 4.19 6.54
CA TYR A 82 -0.23 5.47 6.30
C TYR A 82 -0.19 5.86 4.81
N SER A 83 0.95 5.69 4.13
CA SER A 83 1.06 5.91 2.68
C SER A 83 0.10 5.02 1.91
N GLY A 84 0.01 3.73 2.26
CA GLY A 84 -0.90 2.78 1.64
C GLY A 84 -2.38 3.16 1.80
N ILE A 85 -2.77 3.59 3.00
CA ILE A 85 -4.14 4.10 3.27
C ILE A 85 -4.40 5.38 2.47
N GLY A 86 -3.47 6.34 2.53
CA GLY A 86 -3.61 7.63 1.84
C GLY A 86 -3.77 7.48 0.33
N ILE A 87 -2.95 6.63 -0.29
CA ILE A 87 -3.03 6.33 -1.73
C ILE A 87 -4.33 5.57 -2.05
N ALA A 88 -4.74 4.62 -1.22
CA ALA A 88 -6.00 3.91 -1.43
C ALA A 88 -7.21 4.85 -1.35
N CYS A 89 -7.25 5.75 -0.37
CA CYS A 89 -8.27 6.80 -0.27
C CYS A 89 -8.26 7.72 -1.50
N PHE A 90 -7.08 8.16 -1.96
CA PHE A 90 -6.95 8.96 -3.17
C PHE A 90 -7.51 8.25 -4.42
N MET A 91 -7.16 6.98 -4.61
CA MET A 91 -7.67 6.15 -5.72
C MET A 91 -9.18 5.89 -5.64
N LEU A 92 -9.78 6.03 -4.46
CA LEU A 92 -11.22 5.92 -4.22
C LEU A 92 -11.91 7.29 -4.17
N GLU A 93 -11.20 8.36 -4.54
CA GLU A 93 -11.68 9.75 -4.55
C GLU A 93 -12.10 10.29 -3.17
N ASP A 94 -11.63 9.66 -2.09
CA ASP A 94 -11.79 10.14 -0.71
C ASP A 94 -10.62 11.06 -0.34
N TYR A 95 -10.62 12.25 -0.95
CA TYR A 95 -9.50 13.19 -0.86
C TYR A 95 -9.26 13.74 0.55
N GLN A 96 -10.30 13.84 1.37
CA GLN A 96 -10.17 14.34 2.73
C GLN A 96 -9.40 13.37 3.61
N ASN A 97 -9.74 12.07 3.56
CA ASN A 97 -8.97 11.05 4.29
C ASN A 97 -7.59 10.84 3.65
N ALA A 98 -7.48 10.89 2.32
CA ALA A 98 -6.20 10.81 1.62
C ALA A 98 -5.21 11.86 2.15
N LYS A 99 -5.64 13.12 2.26
CA LYS A 99 -4.82 14.21 2.79
C LYS A 99 -4.30 13.91 4.20
N GLY A 100 -5.18 13.45 5.09
CA GLY A 100 -4.83 13.15 6.48
C GLY A 100 -3.76 12.06 6.59
N TYR A 101 -3.97 10.93 5.89
CA TYR A 101 -3.05 9.80 5.95
C TYR A 101 -1.72 10.05 5.23
N LEU A 102 -1.73 10.75 4.09
CA LEU A 102 -0.48 11.15 3.42
C LEU A 102 0.35 12.10 4.28
N ALA A 103 -0.29 13.07 4.95
CA ALA A 103 0.39 13.96 5.89
C ALA A 103 0.99 13.20 7.08
N ALA A 104 0.28 12.21 7.62
CA ALA A 104 0.78 11.36 8.70
C ALA A 104 2.01 10.54 8.26
N ALA A 105 2.02 10.00 7.04
CA ALA A 105 3.19 9.32 6.47
C ALA A 105 4.38 10.27 6.30
N LYS A 106 4.13 11.46 5.76
CA LYS A 106 5.15 12.50 5.53
C LYS A 106 5.77 13.00 6.84
N ALA A 107 5.00 13.06 7.92
CA ALA A 107 5.51 13.40 9.24
C ALA A 107 6.56 12.41 9.75
N ILE A 108 6.51 11.14 9.32
CA ILE A 108 7.52 10.12 9.65
C ILE A 108 8.73 10.24 8.72
N TYR A 109 8.51 10.38 7.41
CA TYR A 109 9.57 10.54 6.41
C TYR A 109 9.38 11.80 5.55
N PRO A 110 9.91 12.97 5.99
CA PRO A 110 9.67 14.26 5.34
C PRO A 110 10.27 14.39 3.94
N PHE A 111 11.17 13.51 3.52
CA PHE A 111 11.90 13.63 2.25
C PHE A 111 11.39 12.68 1.14
N ASP A 112 10.26 12.00 1.36
CA ASP A 112 9.67 11.15 0.34
C ASP A 112 8.97 12.00 -0.74
N ALA A 113 9.59 12.10 -1.91
CA ALA A 113 9.08 12.87 -3.05
C ALA A 113 7.80 12.27 -3.66
N VAL A 114 7.56 10.96 -3.50
CA VAL A 114 6.34 10.32 -4.01
C VAL A 114 5.13 10.82 -3.21
N LEU A 115 5.29 11.03 -1.91
CA LEU A 115 4.23 11.61 -1.07
C LEU A 115 3.94 13.07 -1.46
N ASP A 116 4.95 13.85 -1.84
CA ASP A 116 4.76 15.22 -2.31
C ASP A 116 3.87 15.27 -3.56
N ASP A 117 4.11 14.38 -4.52
CA ASP A 117 3.31 14.28 -5.76
C ASP A 117 1.84 13.90 -5.47
N TYR A 118 1.59 12.95 -4.56
CA TYR A 118 0.22 12.58 -4.17
C TYR A 118 -0.47 13.70 -3.39
N MET A 119 0.23 14.36 -2.46
CA MET A 119 -0.33 15.46 -1.69
C MET A 119 -0.72 16.64 -2.60
N ALA A 120 0.13 17.01 -3.57
CA ALA A 120 -0.19 18.05 -4.54
C ALA A 120 -1.42 17.71 -5.40
N GLN A 121 -1.59 16.45 -5.78
CA GLN A 121 -2.78 15.99 -6.51
C GLN A 121 -4.04 16.03 -5.64
N VAL A 122 -3.94 15.60 -4.38
CA VAL A 122 -5.05 15.68 -3.41
C VAL A 122 -5.46 17.14 -3.17
N GLU A 123 -4.50 18.04 -2.99
CA GLU A 123 -4.79 19.47 -2.80
C GLU A 123 -5.46 20.13 -4.00
N LYS A 124 -5.13 19.69 -5.22
CA LYS A 124 -5.78 20.16 -6.44
C LYS A 124 -7.22 19.64 -6.59
N ALA A 125 -7.53 18.50 -5.98
CA ALA A 125 -8.83 17.82 -6.10
C ALA A 125 -9.84 18.24 -5.01
N LEU A 126 -9.39 18.92 -3.95
CA LEU A 126 -10.21 19.51 -2.88
C LEU A 126 -10.71 20.91 -3.25
#